data_AF-A0A9X3LJ85-F1
#
_entry.id   AF-A0A9X3LJ85-F1
#
_cell.length_a   1.000
_cell.length_b   1.000
_cell.length_c   1.000
_cell.angle_alpha   90.00
_cell.angle_beta   90.00
_cell.angle_gamma   90.00
#
_symmetry.space_group_name_H-M   'P 1'
#
loop_
_entity.id
_entity.type
_entity.pdbx_description
1 polymer ?
#
loop_
_entity_poly.entity_id
_entity_poly.type
_entity_poly.pdbx_seq_one_letter_code
_entity_poly.pdbx_strand_id
1 'polypeptide(L)'
;MTREPFDPDDPRAQRRARGNLARKERLHLAAPPQVSDQEAARFGEESWRGSRRRHQQNPENRAKGGRHRADRRNNRRAPERPTGSRPTEQQFRRRRIAATVLAVFLLLCAAGMGVAIQKIAHAPHDDPQAHNTVKEPADFAPTEAVAIPPAGPNVQVSPAVARIPQHFHPIREVPKAGQDKTLELKSGKRDRRYIINVPRGAQRYDKKQQEGAKDQKPLPLIFAFHGYREQATQMAHYTGLAGKNAIVVYPQGIGNAWEGAPYAQVKAGEDVRFVRDMLDAVSSTYQVDANRIYATGMSNGGGFVGKLACEMPDEFAAFAAVSAAYYSDTWRACAEKGADPKKPEDVRFKRGETTPYLDIHGRKDQTIQYGGGERYKDEYLGAFEFSQLYASRAHCVGAPIATRVTDAVQRVQWPNCGQHMEVMHLAIGDAGHTWMGERTGEAGAGAVDRSRERRSNAVTASGEVAAFFEAHHR
;
A
#
# COMPACT_ATOMS: atom_id res chain seq x y z
N MET A 1 55.67 -20.82 4.51
CA MET A 1 55.35 -20.77 5.95
C MET A 1 53.88 -21.14 6.10
N THR A 2 53.62 -22.41 6.35
CA THR A 2 52.30 -22.99 6.57
C THR A 2 51.76 -22.54 7.93
N ARG A 3 50.57 -21.92 7.97
CA ARG A 3 49.86 -21.60 9.21
C ARG A 3 49.12 -22.86 9.68
N GLU A 4 49.37 -23.26 10.93
CA GLU A 4 48.61 -24.33 11.58
C GLU A 4 47.15 -23.93 11.85
N PRO A 5 46.22 -24.90 11.92
CA PRO A 5 44.81 -24.64 12.21
C PRO A 5 44.57 -24.31 13.69
N PHE A 6 43.56 -23.47 13.92
CA PHE A 6 43.10 -23.04 15.24
C PHE A 6 42.43 -24.20 15.99
N ASP A 7 42.95 -24.53 17.18
CA ASP A 7 42.38 -25.52 18.11
C ASP A 7 41.47 -24.81 19.14
N PRO A 8 40.14 -25.03 19.11
CA PRO A 8 39.20 -24.40 20.03
C PRO A 8 39.32 -24.89 21.49
N ASP A 9 40.10 -25.94 21.77
CA ASP A 9 40.26 -26.51 23.11
C ASP A 9 41.56 -26.09 23.82
N ASP A 10 42.35 -25.15 23.26
CA ASP A 10 43.56 -24.63 23.93
C ASP A 10 43.24 -23.91 25.26
N PRO A 11 43.69 -24.44 26.41
CA PRO A 11 43.45 -23.85 27.73
C PRO A 11 44.03 -22.42 27.88
N ARG A 12 45.04 -22.05 27.08
CA ARG A 12 45.65 -20.71 27.10
C ARG A 12 44.77 -19.67 26.40
N ALA A 13 44.04 -20.06 25.36
CA ALA A 13 43.07 -19.19 24.68
C ALA A 13 41.86 -18.91 25.59
N GLN A 14 41.39 -19.91 26.33
CA GLN A 14 40.26 -19.78 27.26
C GLN A 14 40.59 -18.89 28.48
N ARG A 15 41.83 -18.89 28.98
CA ARG A 15 42.28 -17.95 30.03
C ARG A 15 42.34 -16.49 29.57
N ARG A 16 42.71 -16.22 28.31
CA ARG A 16 42.73 -14.86 27.74
C ARG A 16 41.32 -14.29 27.54
N ALA A 17 40.34 -15.14 27.20
CA ALA A 17 38.94 -14.73 27.09
C ALA A 17 38.32 -14.36 28.45
N ARG A 18 38.63 -15.10 29.53
CA ARG A 18 38.12 -14.82 30.89
C ARG A 18 38.72 -13.57 31.53
N GLY A 19 39.98 -13.24 31.23
CA GLY A 19 40.62 -12.01 31.74
C GLY A 19 40.06 -10.71 31.13
N ASN A 20 39.54 -10.77 29.90
CA ASN A 20 38.99 -9.60 29.20
C ASN A 20 37.52 -9.28 29.57
N LEU A 21 36.76 -10.25 30.11
CA LEU A 21 35.41 -9.99 30.63
C LEU A 21 35.45 -9.24 31.97
N ALA A 22 36.38 -9.58 32.88
CA ALA A 22 36.46 -8.97 34.21
C ALA A 22 36.91 -7.49 34.22
N ARG A 23 37.47 -6.99 33.11
CA ARG A 23 37.89 -5.58 32.96
C ARG A 23 36.82 -4.68 32.33
N LYS A 24 35.77 -5.25 31.72
CA LYS A 24 34.63 -4.50 31.13
C LYS A 24 33.49 -4.21 32.12
N GLU A 25 33.41 -4.94 33.23
CA GLU A 25 32.35 -4.75 34.24
C GLU A 25 32.68 -3.71 35.34
N ARG A 26 33.81 -3.00 35.25
CA ARG A 26 34.24 -2.04 36.29
C ARG A 26 34.26 -0.56 35.85
N LEU A 27 33.53 -0.21 34.79
CA LEU A 27 33.47 1.16 34.22
C LEU A 27 32.05 1.76 34.11
N HIS A 28 31.03 1.15 34.73
CA HIS A 28 29.67 1.70 34.78
C HIS A 28 29.13 1.79 36.21
N LEU A 29 29.69 2.69 37.00
CA LEU A 29 29.07 3.23 38.22
C LEU A 29 29.57 4.68 38.41
N ALA A 30 28.95 5.62 37.69
CA ALA A 30 28.99 7.04 38.01
C ALA A 30 27.72 7.70 37.43
N ALA A 31 26.82 8.14 38.31
CA ALA A 31 25.63 8.90 37.97
C ALA A 31 25.98 10.37 37.72
N PRO A 32 25.38 11.06 36.72
CA PRO A 32 25.47 12.52 36.63
C PRO A 32 24.38 13.22 37.48
N PRO A 33 24.63 14.46 37.93
CA PRO A 33 23.83 15.14 38.95
C PRO A 33 22.51 15.70 38.41
N GLN A 34 21.52 15.77 39.30
CA GLN A 34 20.27 16.49 39.09
C GLN A 34 20.53 18.00 39.05
N VAL A 35 19.93 18.68 38.08
CA VAL A 35 19.81 20.14 38.05
C VAL A 35 18.33 20.48 38.06
N SER A 36 17.96 21.33 39.01
CA SER A 36 16.62 21.76 39.36
C SER A 36 16.02 22.75 38.38
N ASP A 37 14.69 22.73 38.30
CA ASP A 37 13.83 23.72 37.66
C ASP A 37 14.02 25.12 38.26
N GLN A 38 14.57 26.07 37.47
CA GLN A 38 14.24 27.50 37.47
C GLN A 38 15.07 28.23 36.39
N GLU A 39 14.42 29.17 35.69
CA GLU A 39 15.01 30.26 34.86
C GLU A 39 15.37 30.05 33.37
N ALA A 40 14.37 29.92 32.49
CA ALA A 40 14.48 30.50 31.13
C ALA A 40 13.10 30.82 30.51
N ALA A 41 12.36 31.74 31.15
CA ALA A 41 11.25 32.44 30.54
C ALA A 41 11.48 33.94 30.70
N ARG A 42 11.80 34.65 29.60
CA ARG A 42 11.47 36.06 29.29
C ARG A 42 12.21 36.55 28.04
N PHE A 43 11.53 37.48 27.35
CA PHE A 43 11.88 38.23 26.13
C PHE A 43 11.57 37.50 24.81
N GLY A 44 10.71 38.01 23.93
CA GLY A 44 9.94 39.26 23.92
C GLY A 44 9.04 39.30 22.67
N GLU A 45 7.84 39.82 22.84
CA GLU A 45 6.94 40.25 21.77
C GLU A 45 7.55 41.45 21.03
N GLU A 46 7.43 41.51 19.70
CA GLU A 46 7.01 42.74 18.99
C GLU A 46 6.73 42.51 17.50
N SER A 47 5.49 42.83 17.13
CA SER A 47 5.02 43.52 15.91
C SER A 47 5.45 43.03 14.50
N TRP A 48 4.46 42.75 13.65
CA TRP A 48 4.22 43.60 12.46
C TRP A 48 2.81 43.41 11.89
N ARG A 49 2.07 44.53 11.82
CA ARG A 49 0.76 44.64 11.19
C ARG A 49 0.93 44.92 9.70
N GLY A 50 0.08 44.28 8.89
CA GLY A 50 -0.74 44.96 7.89
C GLY A 50 -0.11 45.31 6.54
N SER A 51 -0.56 44.61 5.50
CA SER A 51 -0.83 45.22 4.20
C SER A 51 -1.91 44.42 3.47
N ARG A 52 -3.16 44.87 3.61
CA ARG A 52 -4.22 44.59 2.63
C ARG A 52 -4.19 45.73 1.62
N ARG A 53 -3.93 45.44 0.35
CA ARG A 53 -4.33 46.35 -0.75
C ARG A 53 -5.44 45.69 -1.55
N ARG A 54 -6.59 46.37 -1.52
CA ARG A 54 -7.70 46.25 -2.46
C ARG A 54 -7.20 46.68 -3.84
N HIS A 55 -7.61 45.98 -4.89
CA HIS A 55 -7.81 46.63 -6.18
C HIS A 55 -9.30 46.62 -6.51
N GLN A 56 -9.82 47.83 -6.59
CA GLN A 56 -11.16 48.20 -7.05
C GLN A 56 -11.36 47.79 -8.51
N GLN A 57 -12.59 47.33 -8.78
CA GLN A 57 -13.24 47.40 -10.08
C GLN A 57 -13.55 48.86 -10.43
N ASN A 58 -13.45 49.23 -11.72
CA ASN A 58 -14.36 50.14 -12.40
C ASN A 58 -14.18 50.03 -13.94
N PRO A 59 -15.11 50.52 -14.79
CA PRO A 59 -15.71 49.74 -15.86
C PRO A 59 -15.64 50.47 -17.22
N GLU A 60 -16.34 49.89 -18.22
CA GLU A 60 -16.91 50.51 -19.41
C GLU A 60 -16.05 51.45 -20.28
N ASN A 61 -15.86 51.07 -21.56
CA ASN A 61 -16.30 51.98 -22.62
C ASN A 61 -16.69 51.29 -23.93
N ARG A 62 -17.62 51.96 -24.59
CA ARG A 62 -18.52 51.55 -25.68
C ARG A 62 -17.93 51.85 -27.07
N ALA A 63 -18.22 50.93 -28.00
CA ALA A 63 -18.73 51.12 -29.36
C ALA A 63 -17.95 51.91 -30.45
N LYS A 64 -17.93 51.26 -31.64
CA LYS A 64 -18.06 51.72 -33.05
C LYS A 64 -16.99 51.01 -33.91
N GLY A 65 -17.23 50.42 -35.07
CA GLY A 65 -18.40 50.32 -35.95
C GLY A 65 -17.91 50.03 -37.38
N GLY A 66 -18.54 49.08 -38.07
CA GLY A 66 -18.51 48.87 -39.54
C GLY A 66 -17.26 48.17 -40.13
N ARG A 67 -17.30 47.44 -41.24
CA ARG A 67 -18.37 47.03 -42.17
C ARG A 67 -17.77 45.95 -43.11
N HIS A 68 -18.60 44.96 -43.47
CA HIS A 68 -18.71 44.26 -44.77
C HIS A 68 -17.51 43.62 -45.52
N ARG A 69 -17.60 42.29 -45.72
CA ARG A 69 -17.78 41.50 -46.98
C ARG A 69 -17.08 40.14 -46.81
N ALA A 70 -17.79 39.02 -46.70
CA ALA A 70 -18.49 38.22 -47.73
C ALA A 70 -17.58 37.15 -48.39
N ASP A 71 -18.23 36.04 -48.78
CA ASP A 71 -17.74 34.81 -49.43
C ASP A 71 -17.04 33.77 -48.51
N ARG A 72 -17.33 32.46 -48.51
CA ARG A 72 -18.09 31.59 -49.43
C ARG A 72 -18.51 30.28 -48.72
N ARG A 73 -19.76 29.87 -48.99
CA ARG A 73 -20.28 28.51 -49.29
C ARG A 73 -19.64 27.28 -48.62
N ASN A 74 -20.45 26.53 -47.85
CA ASN A 74 -20.80 25.15 -48.23
C ASN A 74 -22.05 24.67 -47.48
N ASN A 75 -23.17 24.57 -48.18
CA ASN A 75 -24.45 24.05 -47.66
C ASN A 75 -24.67 22.66 -48.27
N ARG A 76 -24.53 21.58 -47.48
CA ARG A 76 -24.85 20.22 -47.92
C ARG A 76 -26.36 19.98 -47.78
N ARG A 77 -26.96 19.55 -48.89
CA ARG A 77 -28.37 19.18 -49.04
C ARG A 77 -28.74 18.00 -48.13
N ALA A 78 -29.91 18.09 -47.49
CA ALA A 78 -30.62 16.97 -46.88
C ALA A 78 -31.32 16.13 -47.97
N PRO A 79 -31.43 14.79 -47.83
CA PRO A 79 -32.16 13.97 -48.78
C PRO A 79 -33.66 13.96 -48.50
N GLU A 80 -34.43 13.85 -49.59
CA GLU A 80 -35.89 13.80 -49.65
C GLU A 80 -36.47 12.59 -48.88
N ARG A 81 -37.61 12.79 -48.21
CA ARG A 81 -38.40 11.72 -47.57
C ARG A 81 -39.28 11.02 -48.61
N PRO A 82 -39.40 9.68 -48.60
CA PRO A 82 -40.40 8.99 -49.38
C PRO A 82 -41.79 9.17 -48.76
N THR A 83 -42.79 9.43 -49.61
CA THR A 83 -44.21 9.52 -49.29
C THR A 83 -44.77 8.13 -48.91
N GLY A 84 -44.65 7.78 -47.63
CA GLY A 84 -45.32 6.61 -47.06
C GLY A 84 -46.83 6.86 -46.90
N SER A 85 -47.64 6.03 -47.54
CA SER A 85 -49.11 5.97 -47.40
C SER A 85 -49.56 5.96 -45.93
N ARG A 86 -50.62 6.72 -45.61
CA ARG A 86 -51.20 6.75 -44.25
C ARG A 86 -51.59 5.33 -43.81
N PRO A 87 -51.13 4.86 -42.64
CA PRO A 87 -51.44 3.52 -42.17
C PRO A 87 -52.95 3.36 -41.93
N THR A 88 -53.48 2.20 -42.32
CA THR A 88 -54.92 1.89 -42.20
C THR A 88 -55.33 1.76 -40.73
N GLU A 89 -56.61 1.94 -40.43
CA GLU A 89 -57.16 1.84 -39.06
C GLU A 89 -56.81 0.50 -38.38
N GLN A 90 -56.74 -0.58 -39.16
CA GLN A 90 -56.33 -1.90 -38.72
C GLN A 90 -54.83 -1.96 -38.32
N GLN A 91 -53.96 -1.20 -39.00
CA GLN A 91 -52.55 -1.07 -38.65
C GLN A 91 -52.36 -0.25 -37.37
N PHE A 92 -53.19 0.78 -37.15
CA PHE A 92 -53.21 1.51 -35.88
C PHE A 92 -53.65 0.63 -34.71
N ARG A 93 -54.67 -0.21 -34.92
CA ARG A 93 -55.17 -1.13 -33.89
C ARG A 93 -54.12 -2.19 -33.52
N ARG A 94 -53.41 -2.75 -34.50
CA ARG A 94 -52.29 -3.69 -34.26
C ARG A 94 -51.11 -3.03 -33.55
N ARG A 95 -50.74 -1.80 -33.91
CA ARG A 95 -49.67 -1.04 -33.25
C ARG A 95 -50.03 -0.68 -31.80
N ARG A 96 -51.29 -0.33 -31.53
CA ARG A 96 -51.77 -0.11 -30.16
C ARG A 96 -51.71 -1.37 -29.32
N ILE A 97 -52.18 -2.51 -29.84
CA ILE A 97 -52.11 -3.79 -29.12
C ILE A 97 -50.66 -4.18 -28.85
N ALA A 98 -49.76 -4.06 -29.84
CA ALA A 98 -48.34 -4.34 -29.66
C ALA A 98 -47.69 -3.43 -28.60
N ALA A 99 -48.02 -2.13 -28.60
CA ALA A 99 -47.52 -1.18 -27.60
C ALA A 99 -48.06 -1.49 -26.19
N THR A 100 -49.34 -1.88 -26.07
CA THR A 100 -49.93 -2.27 -24.79
C THR A 100 -49.32 -3.57 -24.27
N VAL A 101 -49.10 -4.57 -25.13
CA VAL A 101 -48.43 -5.83 -24.74
C VAL A 101 -46.99 -5.55 -24.30
N LEU A 102 -46.26 -4.70 -25.02
CA LEU A 102 -44.90 -4.31 -24.63
C LEU A 102 -44.87 -3.55 -23.30
N ALA A 103 -45.82 -2.64 -23.06
CA ALA A 103 -45.93 -1.91 -21.81
C ALA A 103 -46.26 -2.84 -20.62
N VAL A 104 -47.17 -3.80 -20.81
CA VAL A 104 -47.49 -4.82 -19.80
C VAL A 104 -46.29 -5.73 -19.56
N PHE A 105 -45.56 -6.13 -20.60
CA PHE A 105 -44.35 -6.95 -20.46
C PHE A 105 -43.24 -6.20 -19.71
N LEU A 106 -43.03 -4.91 -20.00
CA LEU A 106 -42.08 -4.06 -19.27
C LEU A 106 -42.49 -3.85 -17.81
N LEU A 107 -43.79 -3.69 -17.52
CA LEU A 107 -44.31 -3.62 -16.15
C LEU A 107 -44.14 -4.94 -15.39
N LEU A 108 -44.35 -6.08 -16.05
CA LEU A 108 -44.13 -7.40 -15.47
C LEU A 108 -42.64 -7.68 -15.26
N CYS A 109 -41.76 -7.24 -16.16
CA CYS A 109 -40.31 -7.30 -15.95
C CYS A 109 -39.86 -6.39 -14.80
N ALA A 110 -40.44 -5.19 -14.66
CA ALA A 110 -40.15 -4.28 -13.54
C ALA A 110 -40.66 -4.85 -12.21
N ALA A 111 -41.85 -5.45 -12.18
CA ALA A 111 -42.39 -6.13 -11.00
C ALA A 111 -41.58 -7.39 -10.64
N GLY A 112 -41.15 -8.16 -11.65
CA GLY A 112 -40.28 -9.33 -11.48
C GLY A 112 -38.89 -8.96 -10.96
N MET A 113 -38.31 -7.85 -11.44
CA MET A 113 -37.10 -7.26 -10.88
C MET A 113 -37.32 -6.76 -9.44
N GLY A 114 -38.46 -6.14 -9.14
CA GLY A 114 -38.81 -5.69 -7.78
C GLY A 114 -38.89 -6.85 -6.77
N VAL A 115 -39.48 -7.98 -7.17
CA VAL A 115 -39.56 -9.20 -6.33
C VAL A 115 -38.20 -9.90 -6.21
N ALA A 116 -37.37 -9.87 -7.25
CA ALA A 116 -36.00 -10.37 -7.18
C ALA A 116 -35.12 -9.52 -6.24
N ILE A 117 -35.29 -8.19 -6.25
CA ILE A 117 -34.60 -7.27 -5.33
C ILE A 117 -35.06 -7.50 -3.88
N GLN A 118 -36.35 -7.76 -3.62
CA GLN A 118 -36.84 -8.06 -2.28
C GLN A 118 -36.33 -9.39 -1.71
N LYS A 119 -36.04 -10.39 -2.55
CA LYS A 119 -35.39 -11.64 -2.12
C LYS A 119 -33.89 -11.50 -1.87
N ILE A 120 -33.23 -10.52 -2.50
CA ILE A 120 -31.81 -10.19 -2.26
C ILE A 120 -31.63 -9.29 -1.02
N ALA A 121 -32.69 -8.55 -0.62
CA ALA A 121 -32.68 -7.64 0.52
C ALA A 121 -32.69 -8.30 1.92
N HIS A 122 -32.48 -9.62 2.02
CA HIS A 122 -32.29 -10.30 3.32
C HIS A 122 -30.82 -10.37 3.75
N ALA A 123 -29.93 -9.58 3.13
CA ALA A 123 -28.66 -9.24 3.78
C ALA A 123 -29.00 -8.58 5.13
N PRO A 124 -28.51 -9.11 6.26
CA PRO A 124 -28.89 -8.58 7.57
C PRO A 124 -28.49 -7.12 7.62
N HIS A 125 -29.47 -6.26 7.94
CA HIS A 125 -29.26 -4.82 8.15
C HIS A 125 -28.24 -4.51 9.27
N ASP A 126 -27.81 -5.53 10.01
CA ASP A 126 -26.98 -5.44 11.21
C ASP A 126 -25.46 -5.45 10.94
N ASP A 127 -25.00 -5.85 9.74
CA ASP A 127 -23.58 -5.79 9.35
C ASP A 127 -23.40 -5.27 7.90
N PRO A 128 -23.28 -3.94 7.71
CA PRO A 128 -23.05 -3.34 6.39
C PRO A 128 -21.66 -3.64 5.81
N GLN A 129 -20.82 -4.45 6.46
CA GLN A 129 -19.55 -4.94 5.92
C GLN A 129 -19.61 -6.42 5.51
N ALA A 130 -20.70 -7.14 5.84
CA ALA A 130 -20.86 -8.56 5.55
C ALA A 130 -20.81 -8.90 4.05
N HIS A 131 -21.06 -7.94 3.16
CA HIS A 131 -20.96 -8.17 1.71
C HIS A 131 -19.51 -8.28 1.21
N ASN A 132 -18.54 -7.76 1.97
CA ASN A 132 -17.11 -7.89 1.66
C ASN A 132 -16.52 -9.16 2.24
N THR A 133 -17.22 -9.79 3.18
CA THR A 133 -16.78 -11.02 3.80
C THR A 133 -17.36 -12.21 3.06
N VAL A 134 -16.49 -13.16 2.70
CA VAL A 134 -16.91 -14.45 2.17
C VAL A 134 -16.07 -15.53 2.81
N LYS A 135 -16.64 -16.74 2.93
CA LYS A 135 -15.78 -17.90 3.06
C LYS A 135 -14.88 -17.92 1.83
N GLU A 136 -13.59 -18.09 2.07
CA GLU A 136 -12.66 -18.21 0.98
C GLU A 136 -13.16 -19.32 0.04
N PRO A 137 -13.27 -19.04 -1.27
CA PRO A 137 -13.69 -20.07 -2.22
C PRO A 137 -12.74 -21.27 -2.11
N ALA A 138 -13.33 -22.46 -2.03
CA ALA A 138 -12.58 -23.72 -1.99
C ALA A 138 -11.63 -23.80 -3.18
N ASP A 139 -10.46 -24.41 -2.98
CA ASP A 139 -9.30 -24.45 -3.90
C ASP A 139 -9.69 -24.32 -5.39
N PHE A 140 -9.49 -23.12 -5.94
CA PHE A 140 -9.67 -22.79 -7.36
C PHE A 140 -11.11 -22.79 -7.90
N ALA A 141 -12.13 -22.89 -7.04
CA ALA A 141 -13.51 -22.66 -7.43
C ALA A 141 -13.77 -21.16 -7.67
N PRO A 142 -14.50 -20.78 -8.73
CA PRO A 142 -15.01 -19.42 -8.86
C PRO A 142 -16.04 -19.13 -7.77
N THR A 143 -16.14 -17.88 -7.33
CA THR A 143 -17.20 -17.46 -6.40
C THR A 143 -18.54 -17.44 -7.13
N GLU A 144 -19.59 -18.05 -6.55
CA GLU A 144 -21.00 -17.90 -7.01
C GLU A 144 -21.61 -16.55 -6.58
N ALA A 145 -20.78 -15.65 -6.04
CA ALA A 145 -21.26 -14.55 -5.24
C ALA A 145 -21.81 -13.42 -6.13
N VAL A 146 -23.07 -13.07 -5.88
CA VAL A 146 -23.80 -12.06 -6.65
C VAL A 146 -23.38 -10.66 -6.19
N ALA A 147 -22.93 -9.83 -7.13
CA ALA A 147 -22.58 -8.44 -6.86
C ALA A 147 -23.77 -7.68 -6.26
N ILE A 148 -23.58 -7.05 -5.10
CA ILE A 148 -24.57 -6.14 -4.51
C ILE A 148 -24.21 -4.72 -4.99
N PRO A 149 -25.16 -3.98 -5.60
CA PRO A 149 -24.89 -2.63 -6.11
C PRO A 149 -24.51 -1.68 -4.96
N PRO A 150 -23.61 -0.71 -5.20
CA PRO A 150 -23.15 0.22 -4.18
C PRO A 150 -24.30 1.09 -3.63
N ALA A 151 -24.38 1.19 -2.31
CA ALA A 151 -25.28 2.11 -1.63
C ALA A 151 -24.60 3.48 -1.44
N GLY A 152 -24.94 4.46 -2.28
CA GLY A 152 -24.64 5.87 -2.05
C GLY A 152 -23.44 6.46 -2.81
N PRO A 153 -23.37 7.79 -2.92
CA PRO A 153 -22.44 8.48 -3.81
C PRO A 153 -20.98 8.40 -3.33
N ASN A 154 -20.08 8.17 -4.28
CA ASN A 154 -18.63 8.26 -4.13
C ASN A 154 -18.24 9.63 -3.55
N VAL A 155 -17.52 9.60 -2.41
CA VAL A 155 -16.89 10.79 -1.84
C VAL A 155 -15.68 11.12 -2.70
N GLN A 156 -15.67 12.32 -3.29
CA GLN A 156 -14.50 12.86 -3.99
C GLN A 156 -13.43 13.23 -2.95
N VAL A 157 -12.26 12.59 -3.05
CA VAL A 157 -11.06 12.98 -2.30
C VAL A 157 -10.17 13.81 -3.23
N SER A 158 -9.70 14.95 -2.73
CA SER A 158 -8.81 15.85 -3.47
C SER A 158 -7.48 15.15 -3.83
N PRO A 159 -6.87 15.49 -4.97
CA PRO A 159 -5.60 14.89 -5.38
C PRO A 159 -4.49 15.15 -4.36
N ALA A 160 -3.62 14.16 -4.17
CA ALA A 160 -2.47 14.28 -3.29
C ALA A 160 -1.57 15.43 -3.75
N VAL A 161 -1.42 16.44 -2.90
CA VAL A 161 -0.37 17.46 -3.08
C VAL A 161 0.94 16.78 -2.69
N ALA A 162 1.95 16.84 -3.57
CA ALA A 162 3.29 16.37 -3.24
C ALA A 162 3.73 16.94 -1.89
N ARG A 163 3.96 16.08 -0.90
CA ARG A 163 4.39 16.50 0.43
C ARG A 163 5.72 17.23 0.27
N ILE A 164 5.72 18.54 0.55
CA ILE A 164 6.95 19.28 0.77
C ILE A 164 7.55 18.70 2.06
N PRO A 165 8.79 18.16 2.05
CA PRO A 165 9.42 17.64 3.25
C PRO A 165 9.32 18.68 4.36
N GLN A 166 8.68 18.32 5.48
CA GLN A 166 8.51 19.25 6.60
C GLN A 166 9.87 19.57 7.23
N HIS A 167 10.82 18.63 7.11
CA HIS A 167 12.20 18.77 7.54
C HIS A 167 13.16 18.35 6.43
N PHE A 168 13.93 19.30 5.91
CA PHE A 168 14.96 19.03 4.90
C PHE A 168 16.22 18.47 5.58
N HIS A 169 16.29 17.14 5.69
CA HIS A 169 17.49 16.43 6.11
C HIS A 169 18.04 15.62 4.93
N PRO A 170 18.69 16.28 3.94
CA PRO A 170 19.23 15.57 2.79
C PRO A 170 20.28 14.55 3.22
N ILE A 171 20.42 13.50 2.43
CA ILE A 171 21.47 12.50 2.61
C ILE A 171 22.83 13.22 2.56
N ARG A 172 23.70 12.99 3.54
CA ARG A 172 25.01 13.68 3.59
C ARG A 172 25.95 13.21 2.49
N GLU A 173 26.11 11.89 2.35
CA GLU A 173 27.00 11.30 1.36
C GLU A 173 26.21 10.72 0.19
N VAL A 174 25.61 11.60 -0.59
CA VAL A 174 24.58 11.22 -1.53
C VAL A 174 25.10 10.26 -2.62
N PRO A 175 24.53 9.05 -2.76
CA PRO A 175 24.89 8.11 -3.83
C PRO A 175 24.63 8.70 -5.21
N LYS A 176 25.53 8.45 -6.17
CA LYS A 176 25.33 8.86 -7.57
C LYS A 176 24.30 7.96 -8.24
N ALA A 177 23.75 8.42 -9.36
CA ALA A 177 22.89 7.58 -10.20
C ALA A 177 23.63 6.31 -10.64
N GLY A 178 22.97 5.15 -10.55
CA GLY A 178 23.53 3.83 -10.80
C GLY A 178 24.34 3.24 -9.64
N GLN A 179 24.27 3.80 -8.43
CA GLN A 179 24.99 3.28 -7.26
C GLN A 179 24.04 2.74 -6.19
N ASP A 180 24.48 1.65 -5.56
CA ASP A 180 23.91 1.13 -4.33
C ASP A 180 24.80 1.55 -3.17
N LYS A 181 24.19 1.98 -2.07
CA LYS A 181 24.95 2.40 -0.90
C LYS A 181 24.21 2.11 0.40
N THR A 182 24.94 1.62 1.38
CA THR A 182 24.47 1.59 2.77
C THR A 182 24.64 2.98 3.38
N LEU A 183 23.55 3.53 3.90
CA LEU A 183 23.49 4.82 4.54
C LEU A 183 23.02 4.68 5.98
N GLU A 184 23.35 5.69 6.78
CA GLU A 184 22.86 5.83 8.14
C GLU A 184 22.12 7.16 8.28
N LEU A 185 21.04 7.17 9.04
CA LEU A 185 20.38 8.40 9.49
C LEU A 185 20.01 8.28 10.97
N LYS A 186 19.90 9.42 11.63
CA LYS A 186 19.40 9.48 13.00
C LYS A 186 17.87 9.55 12.96
N SER A 187 17.19 8.54 13.49
CA SER A 187 15.74 8.52 13.65
C SER A 187 15.37 8.50 15.13
N GLY A 188 14.77 9.60 15.59
CA GLY A 188 14.61 9.85 17.02
C GLY A 188 15.96 9.84 17.74
N LYS A 189 16.15 8.92 18.69
CA LYS A 189 17.41 8.80 19.48
C LYS A 189 18.36 7.72 18.96
N ARG A 190 18.03 7.04 17.86
CA ARG A 190 18.79 5.88 17.36
C ARG A 190 19.41 6.20 16.01
N ASP A 191 20.62 5.69 15.79
CA ASP A 191 21.20 5.63 14.45
C ASP A 191 20.64 4.39 13.76
N ARG A 192 20.08 4.58 12.57
CA ARG A 192 19.36 3.58 11.79
C ARG A 192 20.01 3.47 10.43
N ARG A 193 20.08 2.24 9.91
CA ARG A 193 20.76 1.94 8.64
C ARG A 193 19.78 1.46 7.59
N TYR A 194 20.07 1.75 6.34
CA TYR A 194 19.33 1.28 5.18
C TYR A 194 20.25 1.20 3.96
N ILE A 195 19.90 0.35 3.01
CA ILE A 195 20.51 0.34 1.68
C ILE A 195 19.61 1.16 0.76
N ILE A 196 20.20 2.00 -0.08
CA ILE A 196 19.49 2.65 -1.18
C ILE A 196 20.10 2.20 -2.49
N ASN A 197 19.26 1.75 -3.42
CA ASN A 197 19.58 1.55 -4.81
C ASN A 197 19.09 2.76 -5.60
N VAL A 198 20.00 3.39 -6.34
CA VAL A 198 19.72 4.59 -7.12
C VAL A 198 19.83 4.24 -8.60
N PRO A 199 18.74 4.24 -9.37
CA PRO A 199 18.79 3.89 -10.79
C PRO A 199 19.55 4.98 -11.58
N ARG A 200 20.07 4.62 -12.77
CA ARG A 200 20.85 5.53 -13.62
C ARG A 200 20.09 6.79 -14.04
N GLY A 201 18.75 6.73 -14.09
CA GLY A 201 17.89 7.86 -14.43
C GLY A 201 17.61 8.82 -13.27
N ALA A 202 18.07 8.55 -12.06
CA ALA A 202 17.74 9.35 -10.89
C ALA A 202 18.37 10.75 -10.95
N GLN A 203 17.54 11.78 -10.77
CA GLN A 203 17.97 13.18 -10.74
C GLN A 203 17.99 13.70 -9.30
N ARG A 204 18.91 14.63 -9.01
CA ARG A 204 18.97 15.34 -7.73
C ARG A 204 17.77 16.28 -7.61
N TYR A 205 17.28 16.41 -6.39
CA TYR A 205 16.33 17.46 -6.06
C TYR A 205 17.03 18.82 -6.15
N ASP A 206 16.49 19.73 -6.96
CA ASP A 206 16.89 21.14 -7.03
C ASP A 206 15.65 22.02 -6.93
N LYS A 207 15.53 22.71 -5.79
CA LYS A 207 14.39 23.61 -5.49
C LYS A 207 14.20 24.69 -6.56
N LYS A 208 15.28 25.17 -7.20
CA LYS A 208 15.20 26.21 -8.23
C LYS A 208 14.70 25.68 -9.59
N GLN A 209 14.88 24.40 -9.86
CA GLN A 209 14.45 23.79 -11.13
C GLN A 209 12.98 23.37 -11.13
N GLN A 210 12.38 23.09 -9.97
CA GLN A 210 10.96 22.69 -9.89
C GLN A 210 9.98 23.79 -10.35
N GLU A 211 10.37 25.07 -10.26
CA GLU A 211 9.49 26.18 -10.65
C GLU A 211 9.47 26.45 -12.18
N GLY A 212 10.25 25.72 -12.99
CA GLY A 212 10.36 26.02 -14.43
C GLY A 212 10.78 24.90 -15.40
N ALA A 213 11.07 23.67 -14.95
CA ALA A 213 11.60 22.63 -15.84
C ALA A 213 10.50 21.71 -16.41
N LYS A 214 10.34 21.70 -17.75
CA LYS A 214 9.42 20.80 -18.48
C LYS A 214 9.96 19.38 -18.73
N ASP A 215 11.23 19.12 -18.38
CA ASP A 215 11.95 17.88 -18.69
C ASP A 215 12.34 17.04 -17.45
N GLN A 216 11.80 17.35 -16.27
CA GLN A 216 12.01 16.51 -15.09
C GLN A 216 11.20 15.22 -15.21
N LYS A 217 11.85 14.08 -14.99
CA LYS A 217 11.19 12.77 -14.86
C LYS A 217 11.39 12.25 -13.43
N PRO A 218 10.55 12.69 -12.47
CA PRO A 218 10.54 12.13 -11.14
C PRO A 218 10.42 10.60 -11.19
N LEU A 219 11.14 9.91 -10.30
CA LEU A 219 11.13 8.46 -10.24
C LEU A 219 10.25 7.95 -9.10
N PRO A 220 9.61 6.79 -9.27
CA PRO A 220 8.99 6.09 -8.16
C PRO A 220 9.98 5.81 -7.03
N LEU A 221 9.46 5.71 -5.82
CA LEU A 221 10.20 5.29 -4.62
C LEU A 221 9.55 4.03 -4.05
N ILE A 222 10.34 2.98 -3.81
CA ILE A 222 9.88 1.73 -3.20
C ILE A 222 10.63 1.48 -1.91
N PHE A 223 9.90 1.26 -0.82
CA PHE A 223 10.44 0.71 0.42
C PHE A 223 10.24 -0.80 0.46
N ALA A 224 11.30 -1.55 0.77
CA ALA A 224 11.29 -3.01 0.78
C ALA A 224 11.80 -3.55 2.13
N PHE A 225 10.91 -4.17 2.91
CA PHE A 225 11.17 -4.60 4.29
C PHE A 225 11.43 -6.11 4.39
N HIS A 226 12.58 -6.48 4.94
CA HIS A 226 13.01 -7.87 5.11
C HIS A 226 12.18 -8.62 6.17
N GLY A 227 12.19 -9.96 6.13
CA GLY A 227 11.54 -10.81 7.12
C GLY A 227 12.28 -10.85 8.47
N TYR A 228 11.68 -11.48 9.49
CA TYR A 228 12.32 -11.61 10.80
C TYR A 228 13.65 -12.35 10.69
N ARG A 229 14.70 -11.88 11.36
CA ARG A 229 16.09 -12.41 11.34
C ARG A 229 16.81 -12.28 10.00
N GLU A 230 16.20 -11.69 8.98
CA GLU A 230 16.87 -11.38 7.71
C GLU A 230 17.61 -10.03 7.77
N GLN A 231 18.48 -9.82 6.79
CA GLN A 231 19.17 -8.55 6.56
C GLN A 231 18.56 -7.80 5.37
N ALA A 232 18.73 -6.47 5.36
CA ALA A 232 18.36 -5.64 4.21
C ALA A 232 19.03 -6.11 2.89
N THR A 233 20.25 -6.65 2.96
CA THR A 233 20.95 -7.22 1.81
C THR A 233 20.27 -8.46 1.23
N GLN A 234 19.69 -9.31 2.09
CA GLN A 234 18.94 -10.48 1.64
C GLN A 234 17.68 -10.07 0.90
N MET A 235 16.91 -9.12 1.47
CA MET A 235 15.73 -8.54 0.80
C MET A 235 16.08 -7.95 -0.57
N ALA A 236 17.17 -7.19 -0.66
CA ALA A 236 17.65 -6.67 -1.94
C ALA A 236 17.97 -7.77 -2.96
N HIS A 237 18.59 -8.86 -2.51
CA HIS A 237 19.01 -9.97 -3.36
C HIS A 237 17.84 -10.82 -3.87
N TYR A 238 16.94 -11.28 -2.99
CA TYR A 238 15.86 -12.19 -3.41
C TYR A 238 14.71 -11.47 -4.11
N THR A 239 14.48 -10.18 -3.84
CA THR A 239 13.42 -9.42 -4.54
C THR A 239 13.87 -8.90 -5.89
N GLY A 240 15.15 -8.52 -6.04
CA GLY A 240 15.67 -7.95 -7.29
C GLY A 240 15.00 -6.64 -7.73
N LEU A 241 14.34 -5.91 -6.82
CA LEU A 241 13.59 -4.68 -7.16
C LEU A 241 14.50 -3.54 -7.64
N ALA A 242 15.77 -3.55 -7.25
CA ALA A 242 16.80 -2.60 -7.67
C ALA A 242 17.02 -2.52 -9.21
N GLY A 243 16.58 -3.53 -9.96
CA GLY A 243 16.64 -3.55 -11.43
C GLY A 243 15.51 -2.78 -12.12
N LYS A 244 14.56 -2.19 -11.38
CA LYS A 244 13.41 -1.45 -11.90
C LYS A 244 13.74 0.04 -12.02
N ASN A 245 12.96 0.78 -12.81
CA ASN A 245 13.11 2.23 -12.96
C ASN A 245 12.53 3.01 -11.75
N ALA A 246 13.02 2.70 -10.55
CA ALA A 246 12.58 3.26 -9.27
C ALA A 246 13.78 3.41 -8.33
N ILE A 247 13.74 4.39 -7.44
CA ILE A 247 14.64 4.43 -6.27
C ILE A 247 14.13 3.37 -5.29
N VAL A 248 14.98 2.45 -4.85
CA VAL A 248 14.58 1.40 -3.90
C VAL A 248 15.36 1.53 -2.61
N VAL A 249 14.64 1.58 -1.49
CA VAL A 249 15.18 1.65 -0.15
C VAL A 249 14.91 0.32 0.55
N TYR A 250 15.96 -0.30 1.08
CA TYR A 250 15.91 -1.51 1.90
C TYR A 250 16.35 -1.17 3.34
N PRO A 251 15.41 -0.85 4.23
CA PRO A 251 15.72 -0.51 5.61
C PRO A 251 16.20 -1.71 6.42
N GLN A 252 17.06 -1.49 7.42
CA GLN A 252 17.46 -2.51 8.38
C GLN A 252 16.70 -2.35 9.71
N GLY A 253 15.94 -3.38 10.07
CA GLY A 253 15.21 -3.46 11.34
C GLY A 253 16.18 -3.63 12.52
N ILE A 254 15.85 -3.06 13.68
CA ILE A 254 16.62 -3.28 14.91
C ILE A 254 16.33 -4.68 15.44
N GLY A 255 17.38 -5.44 15.75
CA GLY A 255 17.23 -6.86 16.10
C GLY A 255 16.74 -7.72 14.94
N ASN A 256 16.87 -7.22 13.70
CA ASN A 256 16.37 -7.84 12.47
C ASN A 256 14.86 -8.13 12.52
N ALA A 257 14.12 -7.19 13.12
CA ALA A 257 12.67 -7.23 13.23
C ALA A 257 12.09 -5.84 13.02
N TRP A 258 10.80 -5.82 12.71
CA TRP A 258 9.95 -4.63 12.58
C TRP A 258 8.89 -4.65 13.67
N GLU A 259 8.51 -3.47 14.15
CA GLU A 259 7.31 -3.30 14.99
C GLU A 259 6.03 -3.86 14.34
N GLY A 260 4.99 -4.08 15.15
CA GLY A 260 3.83 -4.87 14.76
C GLY A 260 3.89 -6.31 15.31
N ALA A 261 5.08 -6.90 15.37
CA ALA A 261 5.29 -8.25 15.88
C ALA A 261 5.74 -8.27 17.36
N PRO A 262 5.39 -9.33 18.13
CA PRO A 262 5.69 -9.41 19.57
C PRO A 262 7.19 -9.54 19.91
N TYR A 263 8.02 -9.91 18.93
CA TYR A 263 9.47 -10.05 19.09
C TYR A 263 10.26 -8.80 18.65
N ALA A 264 9.59 -7.72 18.26
CA ALA A 264 10.25 -6.47 17.89
C ALA A 264 11.00 -5.85 19.07
N GLN A 265 12.20 -5.32 18.84
CA GLN A 265 13.06 -4.70 19.87
C GLN A 265 12.95 -3.16 19.89
N VAL A 266 11.87 -2.66 19.31
CA VAL A 266 11.54 -1.24 19.16
C VAL A 266 10.20 -0.97 19.83
N LYS A 267 9.97 0.26 20.30
CA LYS A 267 8.64 0.67 20.75
C LYS A 267 7.74 0.94 19.55
N ALA A 268 6.43 0.84 19.76
CA ALA A 268 5.45 1.25 18.77
C ALA A 268 5.70 2.70 18.29
N GLY A 269 5.59 2.90 16.99
CA GLY A 269 5.86 4.13 16.25
C GLY A 269 7.32 4.42 15.94
N GLU A 270 8.29 3.63 16.43
CA GLU A 270 9.72 3.91 16.17
C GLU A 270 10.16 3.59 14.73
N ASP A 271 9.69 2.49 14.14
CA ASP A 271 9.98 2.16 12.74
C ASP A 271 9.09 2.96 11.79
N VAL A 272 7.83 3.24 12.15
CA VAL A 272 6.97 4.17 11.40
C VAL A 272 7.63 5.55 11.28
N ARG A 273 8.20 6.06 12.39
CA ARG A 273 9.02 7.28 12.35
C ARG A 273 10.25 7.12 11.47
N PHE A 274 10.95 5.99 11.53
CA PHE A 274 12.11 5.73 10.68
C PHE A 274 11.75 5.76 9.19
N VAL A 275 10.60 5.23 8.79
CA VAL A 275 10.08 5.33 7.42
C VAL A 275 9.83 6.77 7.03
N ARG A 276 9.18 7.57 7.87
CA ARG A 276 9.00 9.02 7.63
C ARG A 276 10.32 9.76 7.46
N ASP A 277 11.29 9.48 8.34
CA ASP A 277 12.62 10.12 8.28
C ASP A 277 13.38 9.75 7.00
N MET A 278 13.30 8.49 6.55
CA MET A 278 13.87 8.06 5.27
C MET A 278 13.14 8.71 4.08
N LEU A 279 11.81 8.78 4.12
CA LEU A 279 11.01 9.41 3.07
C LEU A 279 11.38 10.89 2.91
N ASP A 280 11.46 11.65 4.02
CA ASP A 280 11.90 13.05 4.01
C ASP A 280 13.34 13.18 3.49
N ALA A 281 14.26 12.31 3.93
CA ALA A 281 15.66 12.35 3.49
C ALA A 281 15.83 12.05 1.99
N VAL A 282 15.13 11.04 1.47
CA VAL A 282 15.21 10.65 0.05
C VAL A 282 14.53 11.71 -0.82
N SER A 283 13.35 12.18 -0.43
CA SER A 283 12.57 13.18 -1.21
C SER A 283 13.21 14.57 -1.19
N SER A 284 13.98 14.91 -0.16
CA SER A 284 14.80 16.13 -0.15
C SER A 284 16.11 16.02 -0.95
N THR A 285 16.47 14.81 -1.39
CA THR A 285 17.74 14.52 -2.06
C THR A 285 17.57 14.22 -3.55
N TYR A 286 16.50 13.52 -3.92
CA TYR A 286 16.20 13.07 -5.27
C TYR A 286 14.84 13.59 -5.73
N GLN A 287 14.66 13.70 -7.05
CA GLN A 287 13.34 13.94 -7.64
C GLN A 287 12.50 12.66 -7.55
N VAL A 288 11.80 12.51 -6.42
CA VAL A 288 10.82 11.45 -6.19
C VAL A 288 9.47 11.90 -6.73
N ASP A 289 8.78 10.99 -7.40
CA ASP A 289 7.38 11.17 -7.76
C ASP A 289 6.50 10.89 -6.54
N ALA A 290 5.92 11.94 -5.96
CA ALA A 290 5.09 11.83 -4.75
C ALA A 290 3.81 11.00 -4.97
N ASN A 291 3.37 10.81 -6.21
CA ASN A 291 2.22 9.98 -6.54
C ASN A 291 2.62 8.50 -6.76
N ARG A 292 3.90 8.16 -6.66
CA ARG A 292 4.46 6.82 -6.90
C ARG A 292 5.43 6.40 -5.79
N ILE A 293 5.00 6.53 -4.55
CA ILE A 293 5.71 6.03 -3.36
C ILE A 293 5.04 4.73 -2.91
N TYR A 294 5.80 3.66 -2.77
CA TYR A 294 5.26 2.32 -2.50
C TYR A 294 5.99 1.63 -1.37
N ALA A 295 5.34 0.63 -0.77
CA ALA A 295 5.96 -0.21 0.24
C ALA A 295 5.60 -1.69 0.04
N THR A 296 6.62 -2.54 0.14
CA THR A 296 6.50 -3.99 0.08
C THR A 296 7.38 -4.66 1.11
N GLY A 297 7.08 -5.92 1.45
CA GLY A 297 7.81 -6.62 2.49
C GLY A 297 7.41 -8.08 2.59
N MET A 298 8.30 -8.86 3.20
CA MET A 298 8.10 -10.29 3.41
C MET A 298 7.89 -10.62 4.89
N SER A 299 7.00 -11.56 5.23
CA SER A 299 6.91 -12.11 6.61
C SER A 299 6.63 -11.01 7.64
N ASN A 300 7.49 -10.83 8.64
CA ASN A 300 7.46 -9.69 9.55
C ASN A 300 7.47 -8.33 8.84
N GLY A 301 8.28 -8.18 7.78
CA GLY A 301 8.30 -6.98 6.94
C GLY A 301 6.99 -6.79 6.16
N GLY A 302 6.33 -7.87 5.75
CA GLY A 302 4.98 -7.82 5.17
C GLY A 302 3.92 -7.40 6.19
N GLY A 303 4.03 -7.91 7.42
CA GLY A 303 3.21 -7.44 8.54
C GLY A 303 3.46 -5.96 8.85
N PHE A 304 4.70 -5.49 8.74
CA PHE A 304 5.01 -4.07 8.91
C PHE A 304 4.45 -3.22 7.76
N VAL A 305 4.42 -3.73 6.53
CA VAL A 305 3.70 -3.09 5.41
C VAL A 305 2.21 -2.94 5.70
N GLY A 306 1.57 -3.97 6.25
CA GLY A 306 0.17 -3.87 6.73
C GLY A 306 -0.02 -2.78 7.79
N LYS A 307 0.96 -2.61 8.69
CA LYS A 307 0.96 -1.52 9.69
C LYS A 307 1.07 -0.15 9.06
N LEU A 308 1.99 0.03 8.10
CA LEU A 308 2.13 1.27 7.34
C LEU A 308 0.84 1.60 6.58
N ALA A 309 0.16 0.60 6.03
CA ALA A 309 -1.13 0.77 5.36
C ALA A 309 -2.24 1.28 6.31
N CYS A 310 -2.13 1.02 7.61
CA CYS A 310 -3.02 1.53 8.63
C CYS A 310 -2.62 2.90 9.20
N GLU A 311 -1.33 3.22 9.26
CA GLU A 311 -0.80 4.40 9.98
C GLU A 311 -0.26 5.52 9.08
N MET A 312 0.00 5.23 7.80
CA MET A 312 0.53 6.17 6.81
C MET A 312 -0.16 6.04 5.43
N PRO A 313 -1.49 5.87 5.34
CA PRO A 313 -2.17 5.74 4.04
C PRO A 313 -2.01 7.00 3.17
N ASP A 314 -1.73 8.15 3.79
CA ASP A 314 -1.55 9.45 3.14
C ASP A 314 -0.14 9.67 2.57
N GLU A 315 0.77 8.71 2.67
CA GLU A 315 2.16 8.83 2.19
C GLU A 315 2.48 7.92 1.00
N PHE A 316 1.71 6.85 0.83
CA PHE A 316 1.97 5.80 -0.16
C PHE A 316 0.87 5.74 -1.21
N ALA A 317 1.22 5.39 -2.43
CA ALA A 317 0.30 5.18 -3.54
C ALA A 317 -0.27 3.75 -3.56
N ALA A 318 0.50 2.77 -3.09
CA ALA A 318 0.05 1.40 -2.92
C ALA A 318 0.98 0.61 -1.98
N PHE A 319 0.43 -0.45 -1.40
CA PHE A 319 1.15 -1.40 -0.56
C PHE A 319 1.04 -2.81 -1.15
N ALA A 320 2.10 -3.61 -1.01
CA ALA A 320 2.07 -5.01 -1.43
C ALA A 320 2.81 -5.91 -0.43
N ALA A 321 2.11 -6.79 0.27
CA ALA A 321 2.67 -7.65 1.28
C ALA A 321 2.81 -9.10 0.78
N VAL A 322 3.90 -9.77 1.17
CA VAL A 322 4.21 -11.14 0.73
C VAL A 322 4.44 -12.04 1.94
N SER A 323 3.71 -13.15 2.02
CA SER A 323 3.79 -14.13 3.11
C SER A 323 3.70 -13.44 4.49
N ALA A 324 2.82 -12.46 4.64
CA ALA A 324 2.86 -11.43 5.67
C ALA A 324 2.35 -11.90 7.04
N ALA A 325 2.98 -11.44 8.12
CA ALA A 325 2.64 -11.78 9.50
C ALA A 325 1.79 -10.68 10.17
N TYR A 326 0.47 -10.81 10.11
CA TYR A 326 -0.50 -9.82 10.59
C TYR A 326 -0.82 -9.93 12.09
N TYR A 327 0.19 -9.76 12.94
CA TYR A 327 0.02 -9.74 14.41
C TYR A 327 -0.88 -8.59 14.89
N SER A 328 -1.35 -8.67 16.13
CA SER A 328 -2.29 -7.69 16.68
C SER A 328 -1.88 -6.21 16.52
N ASP A 329 -0.61 -5.88 16.74
CA ASP A 329 -0.11 -4.50 16.60
C ASP A 329 0.07 -4.06 15.13
N THR A 330 0.06 -5.00 14.18
CA THR A 330 0.07 -4.67 12.74
C THR A 330 -1.21 -3.95 12.34
N TRP A 331 -2.37 -4.44 12.75
CA TRP A 331 -3.66 -3.94 12.26
C TRP A 331 -4.42 -3.05 13.26
N ARG A 332 -3.93 -2.92 14.49
CA ARG A 332 -4.59 -2.17 15.58
C ARG A 332 -5.03 -0.76 15.20
N ALA A 333 -4.24 -0.05 14.41
CA ALA A 333 -4.54 1.31 13.97
C ALA A 333 -5.74 1.37 12.99
N CYS A 334 -5.96 0.31 12.20
CA CYS A 334 -7.13 0.17 11.34
C CYS A 334 -8.38 -0.28 12.11
N ALA A 335 -8.24 -1.03 13.21
CA ALA A 335 -9.36 -1.65 13.89
C ALA A 335 -10.34 -0.65 14.56
N GLU A 336 -11.59 -1.09 14.68
CA GLU A 336 -12.61 -0.43 15.48
C GLU A 336 -12.25 -0.40 16.97
N LYS A 337 -12.82 0.55 17.70
CA LYS A 337 -12.53 0.72 19.12
C LYS A 337 -13.04 -0.49 19.91
N GLY A 338 -12.15 -1.10 20.71
CA GLY A 338 -12.50 -2.23 21.56
C GLY A 338 -12.29 -3.61 20.90
N ALA A 339 -11.74 -3.66 19.68
CA ALA A 339 -11.28 -4.92 19.09
C ALA A 339 -10.33 -5.65 20.06
N ASP A 340 -10.61 -6.93 20.32
CA ASP A 340 -9.80 -7.77 21.19
C ASP A 340 -8.68 -8.43 20.35
N PRO A 341 -7.39 -8.11 20.60
CA PRO A 341 -6.26 -8.77 19.96
C PRO A 341 -6.26 -10.30 20.03
N LYS A 342 -6.93 -10.87 21.04
CA LYS A 342 -7.01 -12.32 21.27
C LYS A 342 -8.18 -12.99 20.56
N LYS A 343 -9.01 -12.20 19.87
CA LYS A 343 -10.14 -12.67 19.07
C LYS A 343 -10.06 -12.05 17.67
N PRO A 344 -8.99 -12.36 16.90
CA PRO A 344 -8.80 -11.84 15.55
C PRO A 344 -10.03 -12.01 14.66
N GLU A 345 -10.78 -13.10 14.83
CA GLU A 345 -12.00 -13.42 14.08
C GLU A 345 -13.16 -12.40 14.27
N ASP A 346 -13.16 -11.70 15.40
CA ASP A 346 -14.17 -10.70 15.74
C ASP A 346 -13.75 -9.28 15.31
N VAL A 347 -12.54 -9.12 14.76
CA VAL A 347 -12.00 -7.80 14.41
C VAL A 347 -12.78 -7.22 13.23
N ARG A 348 -13.01 -5.91 13.29
CA ARG A 348 -13.53 -5.09 12.19
C ARG A 348 -12.62 -3.88 11.99
N PHE A 349 -12.44 -3.46 10.75
CA PHE A 349 -11.67 -2.26 10.43
C PHE A 349 -12.60 -1.05 10.28
N LYS A 350 -12.15 0.09 10.79
CA LYS A 350 -12.77 1.39 10.54
C LYS A 350 -12.67 1.69 9.04
N ARG A 351 -13.80 2.03 8.43
CA ARG A 351 -13.82 2.64 7.09
C ARG A 351 -13.12 3.99 7.14
N GLY A 352 -12.37 4.34 6.10
CA GLY A 352 -11.68 5.63 6.03
C GLY A 352 -10.54 5.66 5.03
N GLU A 353 -9.72 6.71 5.15
CA GLU A 353 -8.57 6.95 4.27
C GLU A 353 -7.62 5.74 4.24
N THR A 354 -7.36 5.26 3.02
CA THR A 354 -6.58 4.07 2.75
C THR A 354 -6.04 4.15 1.33
N THR A 355 -5.22 3.18 0.95
CA THR A 355 -4.62 3.08 -0.39
C THR A 355 -4.77 1.67 -0.95
N PRO A 356 -4.56 1.49 -2.26
CA PRO A 356 -4.52 0.17 -2.87
C PRO A 356 -3.60 -0.81 -2.13
N TYR A 357 -4.07 -2.06 -1.97
CA TYR A 357 -3.37 -3.10 -1.22
C TYR A 357 -3.38 -4.44 -1.95
N LEU A 358 -2.20 -5.03 -2.09
CA LEU A 358 -1.98 -6.37 -2.61
C LEU A 358 -1.46 -7.28 -1.49
N ASP A 359 -2.11 -8.42 -1.27
CA ASP A 359 -1.58 -9.52 -0.48
C ASP A 359 -1.20 -10.72 -1.37
N ILE A 360 -0.07 -11.36 -1.11
CA ILE A 360 0.37 -12.58 -1.79
C ILE A 360 0.79 -13.59 -0.73
N HIS A 361 0.11 -14.74 -0.64
CA HIS A 361 0.39 -15.71 0.43
C HIS A 361 0.29 -17.16 -0.06
N GLY A 362 1.17 -18.01 0.46
CA GLY A 362 1.19 -19.44 0.16
C GLY A 362 0.19 -20.22 1.02
N ARG A 363 -0.68 -21.03 0.41
CA ARG A 363 -1.64 -21.86 1.17
C ARG A 363 -0.97 -22.95 2.00
N LYS A 364 0.28 -23.31 1.69
CA LYS A 364 1.07 -24.34 2.42
C LYS A 364 2.10 -23.73 3.37
N ASP A 365 1.99 -22.44 3.65
CA ASP A 365 2.85 -21.75 4.62
C ASP A 365 2.70 -22.38 6.01
N GLN A 366 3.79 -22.94 6.54
CA GLN A 366 3.83 -23.59 7.86
C GLN A 366 4.41 -22.66 8.94
N THR A 367 4.86 -21.47 8.57
CA THR A 367 5.52 -20.52 9.45
C THR A 367 4.54 -19.45 9.90
N ILE A 368 3.86 -18.83 8.95
CA ILE A 368 2.74 -17.90 9.12
C ILE A 368 1.58 -18.51 8.35
N GLN A 369 0.77 -19.30 9.06
CA GLN A 369 -0.25 -20.11 8.43
C GLN A 369 -1.25 -19.25 7.67
N TYR A 370 -1.64 -19.72 6.49
CA TYR A 370 -2.50 -19.00 5.58
C TYR A 370 -3.82 -18.54 6.23
N GLY A 371 -4.42 -19.40 7.04
CA GLY A 371 -5.67 -19.15 7.78
C GLY A 371 -5.52 -18.39 9.09
N GLY A 372 -4.31 -17.91 9.43
CA GLY A 372 -4.04 -17.28 10.72
C GLY A 372 -3.67 -18.27 11.82
N GLY A 373 -3.46 -17.76 13.02
CA GLY A 373 -3.22 -18.57 14.22
C GLY A 373 -2.34 -17.88 15.24
N GLU A 374 -1.75 -18.67 16.14
CA GLU A 374 -0.87 -18.15 17.20
C GLU A 374 0.60 -18.45 16.89
N ARG A 375 1.48 -17.45 17.08
CA ARG A 375 2.93 -17.65 17.08
C ARG A 375 3.60 -16.66 18.01
N TYR A 376 4.64 -17.09 18.71
CA TYR A 376 5.34 -16.27 19.71
C TYR A 376 4.41 -15.72 20.81
N LYS A 377 3.36 -16.47 21.17
CA LYS A 377 2.34 -16.09 22.16
C LYS A 377 1.50 -14.88 21.78
N ASP A 378 1.38 -14.59 20.50
CA ASP A 378 0.50 -13.56 19.96
C ASP A 378 -0.28 -14.13 18.78
N GLU A 379 -1.54 -13.73 18.69
CA GLU A 379 -2.42 -14.10 17.59
C GLU A 379 -2.12 -13.24 16.36
N TYR A 380 -2.27 -13.82 15.18
CA TYR A 380 -2.18 -13.12 13.90
C TYR A 380 -3.34 -13.50 12.98
N LEU A 381 -3.83 -12.51 12.24
CA LEU A 381 -4.89 -12.69 11.24
C LEU A 381 -4.39 -13.57 10.08
N GLY A 382 -5.32 -14.33 9.49
CA GLY A 382 -5.06 -14.98 8.21
C GLY A 382 -4.87 -13.97 7.08
N ALA A 383 -4.13 -14.33 6.05
CA ALA A 383 -3.81 -13.43 4.94
C ALA A 383 -5.08 -13.01 4.16
N PHE A 384 -5.95 -13.98 3.88
CA PHE A 384 -7.24 -13.72 3.24
C PHE A 384 -8.19 -12.92 4.14
N GLU A 385 -8.16 -13.14 5.44
CA GLU A 385 -8.96 -12.40 6.42
C GLU A 385 -8.53 -10.93 6.52
N PHE A 386 -7.22 -10.67 6.62
CA PHE A 386 -6.69 -9.31 6.58
C PHE A 386 -7.14 -8.57 5.30
N SER A 387 -7.08 -9.24 4.14
CA SER A 387 -7.53 -8.66 2.86
C SER A 387 -9.03 -8.33 2.85
N GLN A 388 -9.89 -9.18 3.45
CA GLN A 388 -11.32 -8.88 3.61
C GLN A 388 -11.56 -7.65 4.50
N LEU A 389 -10.86 -7.57 5.64
CA LEU A 389 -10.96 -6.43 6.55
C LEU A 389 -10.46 -5.14 5.87
N TYR A 390 -9.39 -5.23 5.10
CA TYR A 390 -8.84 -4.12 4.33
C TYR A 390 -9.78 -3.68 3.20
N ALA A 391 -10.45 -4.60 2.52
CA ALA A 391 -11.48 -4.29 1.52
C ALA A 391 -12.67 -3.51 2.12
N SER A 392 -13.10 -3.90 3.33
CA SER A 392 -14.09 -3.13 4.09
C SER A 392 -13.61 -1.72 4.41
N ARG A 393 -12.36 -1.58 4.84
CA ARG A 393 -11.73 -0.27 5.04
C ARG A 393 -11.68 0.57 3.76
N ALA A 394 -11.34 -0.05 2.62
CA ALA A 394 -11.25 0.55 1.29
C ALA A 394 -12.59 0.82 0.62
N HIS A 395 -13.67 0.74 1.39
CA HIS A 395 -15.04 1.00 0.94
C HIS A 395 -15.52 0.09 -0.20
N CYS A 396 -14.94 -1.10 -0.38
CA CYS A 396 -15.41 -2.04 -1.38
C CYS A 396 -16.85 -2.48 -1.12
N VAL A 397 -17.58 -2.75 -2.21
CA VAL A 397 -18.98 -3.18 -2.18
C VAL A 397 -19.26 -4.28 -3.17
N GLY A 398 -19.99 -5.29 -2.69
CA GLY A 398 -20.27 -6.51 -3.43
C GLY A 398 -19.27 -7.60 -3.09
N ALA A 399 -19.65 -8.82 -3.45
CA ALA A 399 -18.85 -9.98 -3.12
C ALA A 399 -17.56 -10.03 -3.95
N PRO A 400 -16.45 -10.53 -3.37
CA PRO A 400 -15.20 -10.66 -4.09
C PRO A 400 -15.28 -11.68 -5.22
N ILE A 401 -14.54 -11.37 -6.28
CA ILE A 401 -14.45 -12.16 -7.50
C ILE A 401 -13.18 -13.00 -7.42
N ALA A 402 -13.35 -14.31 -7.37
CA ALA A 402 -12.23 -15.24 -7.42
C ALA A 402 -12.00 -15.74 -8.84
N THR A 403 -10.80 -15.49 -9.36
CA THR A 403 -10.34 -15.91 -10.68
C THR A 403 -9.19 -16.90 -10.53
N ARG A 404 -9.32 -18.06 -11.17
CA ARG A 404 -8.18 -18.97 -11.34
C ARG A 404 -7.24 -18.40 -12.40
N VAL A 405 -6.06 -17.95 -11.99
CA VAL A 405 -5.04 -17.40 -12.91
C VAL A 405 -4.21 -18.53 -13.53
N THR A 406 -3.85 -19.52 -12.71
CA THR A 406 -3.15 -20.74 -13.13
C THR A 406 -3.68 -21.93 -12.32
N ASP A 407 -3.11 -23.13 -12.54
CA ASP A 407 -3.44 -24.30 -11.73
C ASP A 407 -3.00 -24.19 -10.26
N ALA A 408 -2.14 -23.23 -9.93
CA ALA A 408 -1.62 -23.01 -8.57
C ALA A 408 -1.89 -21.60 -8.03
N VAL A 409 -2.45 -20.68 -8.82
CA VAL A 409 -2.69 -19.29 -8.42
C VAL A 409 -4.16 -18.95 -8.54
N GLN A 410 -4.75 -18.56 -7.42
CA GLN A 410 -6.10 -17.98 -7.35
C GLN A 410 -5.96 -16.50 -6.97
N ARG A 411 -6.54 -15.63 -7.80
CA ARG A 411 -6.67 -14.21 -7.51
C ARG A 411 -8.05 -13.93 -6.97
N VAL A 412 -8.12 -13.17 -5.88
CA VAL A 412 -9.38 -12.65 -5.32
C VAL A 412 -9.33 -11.12 -5.35
N GLN A 413 -10.35 -10.50 -5.91
CA GLN A 413 -10.47 -9.04 -6.00
C GLN A 413 -11.82 -8.58 -5.44
N TRP A 414 -11.82 -7.53 -4.63
CA TRP A 414 -13.05 -6.92 -4.12
C TRP A 414 -13.51 -5.82 -5.08
N PRO A 415 -14.76 -5.88 -5.59
CA PRO A 415 -15.25 -4.89 -6.54
C PRO A 415 -15.73 -3.61 -5.84
N ASN A 416 -15.93 -2.56 -6.65
CA ASN A 416 -16.54 -1.29 -6.26
C ASN A 416 -15.93 -0.66 -5.00
N CYS A 417 -14.61 -0.71 -4.87
CA CYS A 417 -13.87 0.03 -3.85
C CYS A 417 -14.01 1.54 -4.05
N GLY A 418 -13.58 2.29 -3.03
CA GLY A 418 -13.51 3.75 -3.11
C GLY A 418 -12.71 4.21 -4.34
N GLN A 419 -12.86 5.49 -4.72
CA GLN A 419 -12.20 6.02 -5.91
C GLN A 419 -10.68 5.74 -5.87
N HIS A 420 -10.16 5.21 -6.98
CA HIS A 420 -8.74 4.83 -7.15
C HIS A 420 -8.23 3.74 -6.19
N MET A 421 -9.12 3.04 -5.48
CA MET A 421 -8.75 1.93 -4.60
C MET A 421 -8.88 0.58 -5.30
N GLU A 422 -7.94 -0.32 -5.03
CA GLU A 422 -8.03 -1.74 -5.38
C GLU A 422 -7.53 -2.57 -4.19
N VAL A 423 -8.26 -3.63 -3.86
CA VAL A 423 -7.81 -4.64 -2.90
C VAL A 423 -7.76 -5.97 -3.61
N MET A 424 -6.59 -6.60 -3.61
CA MET A 424 -6.31 -7.84 -4.31
C MET A 424 -5.56 -8.80 -3.40
N HIS A 425 -5.94 -10.08 -3.49
CA HIS A 425 -5.29 -11.18 -2.79
C HIS A 425 -4.88 -12.27 -3.79
N LEU A 426 -3.64 -12.74 -3.71
CA LEU A 426 -3.14 -13.88 -4.49
C LEU A 426 -2.86 -15.07 -3.56
N ALA A 427 -3.72 -16.07 -3.63
CA ALA A 427 -3.56 -17.34 -2.94
C ALA A 427 -2.74 -18.32 -3.80
N ILE A 428 -1.58 -18.74 -3.31
CA ILE A 428 -0.65 -19.61 -4.04
C ILE A 428 -0.71 -21.02 -3.45
N GLY A 429 -1.39 -21.92 -4.15
CA GLY A 429 -1.78 -23.23 -3.64
C GLY A 429 -0.63 -24.17 -3.28
N ASP A 430 0.52 -24.03 -3.93
CA ASP A 430 1.68 -24.90 -3.72
C ASP A 430 2.85 -24.24 -2.97
N ALA A 431 2.75 -22.95 -2.67
CA ALA A 431 3.80 -22.21 -1.97
C ALA A 431 3.69 -22.33 -0.45
N GLY A 432 4.86 -22.42 0.19
CA GLY A 432 5.07 -22.20 1.62
C GLY A 432 5.50 -20.76 1.94
N HIS A 433 6.19 -20.56 3.06
CA HIS A 433 6.67 -19.27 3.59
C HIS A 433 7.87 -18.70 2.81
N THR A 434 7.63 -18.25 1.59
CA THR A 434 8.71 -17.80 0.69
C THR A 434 8.34 -16.49 -0.01
N TRP A 435 9.33 -15.84 -0.64
CA TRP A 435 9.06 -14.82 -1.64
C TRP A 435 8.84 -15.53 -2.98
N MET A 436 7.60 -15.57 -3.47
CA MET A 436 7.25 -16.42 -4.62
C MET A 436 8.12 -16.13 -5.84
N GLY A 437 8.64 -17.18 -6.48
CA GLY A 437 9.54 -17.09 -7.63
C GLY A 437 10.97 -16.64 -7.33
N GLU A 438 11.37 -16.46 -6.06
CA GLU A 438 12.77 -16.20 -5.72
C GLU A 438 13.68 -17.38 -6.08
N ARG A 439 14.93 -17.07 -6.47
CA ARG A 439 15.91 -18.09 -6.92
C ARG A 439 17.09 -18.28 -5.98
N THR A 440 17.29 -17.41 -5.00
CA THR A 440 18.48 -17.37 -4.13
C THR A 440 18.40 -18.39 -2.98
N GLY A 441 17.19 -18.82 -2.62
CA GLY A 441 16.91 -19.65 -1.46
C GLY A 441 17.02 -18.86 -0.14
N GLU A 442 17.16 -17.54 -0.17
CA GLU A 442 17.39 -16.74 1.05
C GLU A 442 16.10 -16.30 1.74
N ALA A 443 14.97 -16.34 1.03
CA ALA A 443 13.68 -15.92 1.55
C ALA A 443 13.15 -16.95 2.55
N GLY A 444 12.60 -16.48 3.66
CA GLY A 444 11.96 -17.34 4.67
C GLY A 444 12.52 -17.11 6.06
N ALA A 445 12.55 -15.87 6.53
CA ALA A 445 12.63 -15.49 7.94
C ALA A 445 13.76 -16.14 8.77
N GLY A 446 14.91 -16.46 8.17
CA GLY A 446 16.12 -16.99 8.83
C GLY A 446 15.98 -18.29 9.66
N ALA A 447 14.78 -18.84 9.80
CA ALA A 447 14.44 -19.94 10.71
C ALA A 447 13.46 -20.96 10.10
N VAL A 448 13.17 -20.84 8.80
CA VAL A 448 12.20 -21.68 8.11
C VAL A 448 12.83 -23.02 7.72
N ASP A 449 12.12 -24.12 7.98
CA ASP A 449 12.52 -25.45 7.52
C ASP A 449 12.30 -25.54 6.00
N ARG A 450 13.36 -25.29 5.24
CA ARG A 450 13.36 -25.28 3.78
C ARG A 450 13.00 -26.63 3.15
N SER A 451 13.03 -27.73 3.91
CA SER A 451 12.58 -29.03 3.41
C SER A 451 11.05 -29.13 3.32
N ARG A 452 10.34 -28.31 4.09
CA ARG A 452 8.88 -28.30 4.17
C ARG A 452 8.25 -27.13 3.42
N GLU A 453 8.97 -26.02 3.33
CA GLU A 453 8.47 -24.74 2.85
C GLU A 453 8.90 -24.54 1.40
N ARG A 454 8.07 -25.07 0.50
CA ARG A 454 8.36 -25.09 -0.93
C ARG A 454 8.11 -23.75 -1.59
N ARG A 455 9.03 -23.36 -2.47
CA ARG A 455 8.83 -22.21 -3.37
C ARG A 455 7.88 -22.62 -4.49
N SER A 456 7.00 -21.71 -4.88
CA SER A 456 6.25 -21.82 -6.12
C SER A 456 6.91 -20.99 -7.22
N ASN A 457 6.90 -21.52 -8.44
CA ASN A 457 7.29 -20.80 -9.66
C ASN A 457 6.06 -20.39 -10.49
N ALA A 458 4.85 -20.61 -9.99
CA ALA A 458 3.62 -20.28 -10.71
C ALA A 458 3.40 -18.76 -10.84
N VAL A 459 4.07 -17.98 -10.01
CA VAL A 459 4.09 -16.52 -10.04
C VAL A 459 5.43 -16.01 -9.48
N THR A 460 5.83 -14.81 -9.89
CA THR A 460 6.93 -14.09 -9.25
C THR A 460 6.37 -12.94 -8.44
N ALA A 461 6.56 -12.93 -7.12
CA ALA A 461 6.06 -11.87 -6.25
C ALA A 461 6.60 -10.49 -6.68
N SER A 462 7.88 -10.39 -7.07
CA SER A 462 8.46 -9.14 -7.58
C SER A 462 7.78 -8.63 -8.86
N GLY A 463 7.27 -9.54 -9.70
CA GLY A 463 6.52 -9.19 -10.92
C GLY A 463 5.15 -8.63 -10.60
N GLU A 464 4.40 -9.31 -9.74
CA GLU A 464 3.07 -8.88 -9.28
C GLU A 464 3.13 -7.57 -8.49
N VAL A 465 4.08 -7.44 -7.57
CA VAL A 465 4.32 -6.21 -6.79
C VAL A 465 4.62 -5.04 -7.73
N ALA A 466 5.52 -5.23 -8.70
CA ALA A 466 5.86 -4.16 -9.64
C ALA A 466 4.69 -3.78 -10.56
N ALA A 467 3.91 -4.76 -11.03
CA ALA A 467 2.74 -4.53 -11.86
C ALA A 467 1.64 -3.79 -11.08
N PHE A 468 1.42 -4.18 -9.82
CA PHE A 468 0.46 -3.53 -8.94
C PHE A 468 0.88 -2.08 -8.66
N PHE A 469 2.14 -1.82 -8.36
CA PHE A 469 2.63 -0.45 -8.15
C PHE A 469 2.48 0.41 -9.40
N GLU A 470 2.87 -0.06 -10.58
CA GLU A 470 2.74 0.69 -11.83
C GLU A 470 1.28 1.00 -12.21
N ALA A 471 0.33 0.17 -11.76
CA ALA A 471 -1.10 0.40 -11.99
C ALA A 471 -1.72 1.48 -11.07
N HIS A 472 -1.03 1.87 -9.98
CA HIS A 472 -1.61 2.67 -8.91
C HIS A 472 -0.81 3.93 -8.63
N HIS A 473 -1.42 5.09 -8.90
CA HIS A 473 -0.89 6.42 -8.61
C HIS A 473 -1.91 7.21 -7.76
N ARG A 474 -1.43 8.13 -6.92
CA ARG A 474 -2.28 9.03 -6.11
C ARG A 474 -2.86 10.23 -6.84
#